data_AF-A0AAQ3NTZ3-F1
#
_entry.id   AF-A0AAQ3NTZ3-F1
#
_cell.length_a   1.000
_cell.length_b   1.000
_cell.length_c   1.000
_cell.angle_alpha   90.00
_cell.angle_beta   90.00
_cell.angle_gamma   90.00
#
_symmetry.space_group_name_H-M   'P 1'
#
loop_
_entity.id
_entity.type
_entity.pdbx_description
1 polymer ?
#
loop_
_entity_poly.entity_id
_entity_poly.type
_entity_poly.pdbx_seq_one_letter_code
_entity_poly.pdbx_strand_id
1 'polypeptide(L)'
;MVQRRIGYSWWLRKKPKEDPEHRLPAAYDDAHDTLLWAQSQARDPAQAHPWLRDHLDFSKCFLIGSSAGGNIAYFAVLRALKHDLSPLKILGIVMNAPYFSGSQRSDSGLRLVNNRTLPLPANNLMWSLLLPEDADRDHVYSNPTMAEAVNGDKIGRLPACFINGYGGDGQAEGVGEDFGYAWHARGEMFRGGWVPRCGDL
;
A
#
# COMPACT_ATOMS: atom_id res chain seq x y z
N MET A 1 -20.51 -24.66 4.61
CA MET A 1 -20.09 -23.40 3.96
C MET A 1 -19.23 -22.65 4.98
N VAL A 2 -17.92 -22.91 4.97
CA VAL A 2 -17.01 -22.48 6.05
C VAL A 2 -16.16 -21.32 5.52
N GLN A 3 -16.58 -20.11 5.86
CA GLN A 3 -15.82 -18.88 5.70
C GLN A 3 -14.80 -18.82 6.85
N ARG A 4 -13.66 -19.51 6.70
CA ARG A 4 -12.54 -19.40 7.65
C ARG A 4 -11.72 -18.17 7.27
N ARG A 5 -11.74 -17.18 8.17
CA ARG A 5 -10.90 -15.98 8.20
C ARG A 5 -9.48 -16.29 7.76
N ILE A 6 -9.11 -15.83 6.57
CA ILE A 6 -7.72 -15.74 6.13
C ILE A 6 -7.22 -14.39 6.62
N GLY A 7 -6.79 -14.36 7.88
CA GLY A 7 -6.07 -13.25 8.46
C GLY A 7 -4.79 -13.79 9.08
N TYR A 8 -3.66 -13.20 8.72
CA TYR A 8 -2.39 -13.22 9.46
C TYR A 8 -1.38 -14.37 9.24
N SER A 9 -1.62 -15.41 8.44
CA SER A 9 -0.67 -16.54 8.36
C SER A 9 0.40 -16.50 7.25
N TRP A 10 0.49 -15.44 6.44
CA TRP A 10 1.40 -15.40 5.27
C TRP A 10 2.74 -14.67 5.50
N TRP A 11 2.97 -14.13 6.70
CA TRP A 11 4.13 -13.29 7.05
C TRP A 11 5.36 -14.06 7.59
N LEU A 12 5.69 -15.24 7.04
CA LEU A 12 6.63 -16.19 7.68
C LEU A 12 8.09 -16.21 7.17
N ARG A 13 8.68 -15.10 6.69
CA ARG A 13 10.16 -15.11 6.51
C ARG A 13 10.93 -13.83 6.81
N LYS A 14 10.31 -12.66 6.77
CA LYS A 14 10.85 -11.44 7.35
C LYS A 14 9.69 -10.62 7.87
N LYS A 15 9.72 -10.23 9.15
CA LYS A 15 9.00 -9.01 9.51
C LYS A 15 9.64 -7.89 8.69
N PRO A 16 8.85 -7.07 7.98
CA PRO A 16 9.41 -5.85 7.43
C PRO A 16 10.05 -5.07 8.59
N LYS A 17 11.17 -4.44 8.32
CA LYS A 17 11.82 -3.53 9.25
C LYS A 17 10.94 -2.28 9.43
N GLU A 18 9.88 -2.40 10.23
CA GLU A 18 8.92 -1.34 10.56
C GLU A 18 9.30 -0.60 11.86
N ASP A 19 10.46 -0.93 12.45
CA ASP A 19 10.99 -0.30 13.65
C ASP A 19 11.63 1.06 13.31
N PRO A 20 11.47 2.13 14.12
CA PRO A 20 12.21 3.40 13.95
C PRO A 20 13.74 3.25 13.81
N GLU A 21 14.32 2.11 14.20
CA GLU A 21 15.71 1.77 13.89
C GLU A 21 16.02 1.66 12.39
N HIS A 22 14.99 1.54 11.54
CA HIS A 22 15.09 1.34 10.09
C HIS A 22 14.08 2.20 9.32
N ARG A 23 14.46 3.47 9.12
CA ARG A 23 13.73 4.42 8.27
C ARG A 23 13.48 3.87 6.85
N LEU A 24 12.43 4.37 6.21
CA LEU A 24 12.19 4.19 4.78
C LEU A 24 13.45 4.63 4.00
N PRO A 25 13.85 3.87 2.97
CA PRO A 25 13.07 2.88 2.21
C PRO A 25 13.09 1.42 2.71
N ALA A 26 13.66 1.09 3.87
CA ALA A 26 13.92 -0.30 4.26
C ALA A 26 12.70 -1.24 4.11
N ALA A 27 11.51 -0.82 4.56
CA ALA A 27 10.29 -1.62 4.43
C ALA A 27 9.88 -1.87 2.96
N TYR A 28 10.13 -0.90 2.06
CA TYR A 28 9.87 -1.07 0.63
C TYR A 28 10.90 -1.98 -0.04
N ASP A 29 12.14 -2.00 0.46
CA ASP A 29 13.19 -2.92 -0.02
C ASP A 29 12.83 -4.35 0.39
N ASP A 30 12.45 -4.58 1.64
CA ASP A 30 12.00 -5.90 2.12
C ASP A 30 10.75 -6.40 1.36
N ALA A 31 9.80 -5.51 1.06
CA ALA A 31 8.62 -5.86 0.27
C ALA A 31 8.98 -6.21 -1.19
N HIS A 32 9.92 -5.49 -1.80
CA HIS A 32 10.43 -5.80 -3.13
C HIS A 32 11.20 -7.14 -3.15
N ASP A 33 12.07 -7.38 -2.17
CA ASP A 33 12.78 -8.65 -2.00
C ASP A 33 11.81 -9.82 -1.84
N THR A 34 10.67 -9.59 -1.18
CA THR A 34 9.61 -10.59 -1.06
C THR A 34 8.98 -10.94 -2.41
N LEU A 35 8.82 -9.96 -3.32
CA LEU A 35 8.36 -10.23 -4.69
C LEU A 35 9.38 -11.04 -5.49
N LEU A 36 10.68 -10.73 -5.35
CA LEU A 36 11.75 -11.51 -5.99
C LEU A 36 11.82 -12.93 -5.42
N TRP A 37 11.62 -13.09 -4.11
CA TRP A 37 11.51 -14.41 -3.50
C TRP A 37 10.30 -15.17 -4.04
N ALA A 38 9.11 -14.56 -4.10
CA ALA A 38 7.93 -15.20 -4.67
C ALA A 38 8.15 -15.61 -6.14
N GLN A 39 8.81 -14.77 -6.92
CA GLN A 39 9.24 -15.10 -8.28
C GLN A 39 10.15 -16.34 -8.30
N SER A 40 11.12 -16.45 -7.39
CA SER A 40 11.99 -17.62 -7.33
C SER A 40 11.22 -18.91 -7.06
N GLN A 41 10.17 -18.86 -6.23
CA GLN A 41 9.27 -20.00 -5.99
C GLN A 41 8.51 -20.37 -7.26
N ALA A 42 8.16 -19.39 -8.09
CA ALA A 42 7.45 -19.62 -9.35
C ALA A 42 8.36 -20.20 -10.46
N ARG A 43 9.65 -19.86 -10.44
CA ARG A 43 10.63 -20.28 -11.45
C ARG A 43 11.12 -21.71 -11.28
N ASP A 44 11.23 -22.18 -10.04
CA ASP A 44 11.69 -23.52 -9.72
C ASP A 44 10.67 -24.25 -8.83
N PRO A 45 9.61 -24.85 -9.42
CA PRO A 45 8.62 -25.61 -8.68
C PRO A 45 9.19 -26.81 -7.91
N ALA A 46 10.38 -27.31 -8.26
CA ALA A 46 11.00 -28.42 -7.55
C ALA A 46 11.60 -27.97 -6.21
N GLN A 47 12.07 -26.72 -6.13
CA GLN A 47 12.60 -26.08 -4.92
C GLN A 47 11.59 -25.16 -4.22
N ALA A 48 10.41 -24.98 -4.82
CA ALA A 48 9.34 -24.18 -4.25
C ALA A 48 8.77 -24.81 -2.97
N HIS A 49 8.34 -23.97 -2.05
CA HIS A 49 7.60 -24.42 -0.88
C HIS A 49 6.37 -25.26 -1.32
N PRO A 50 6.16 -26.50 -0.80
CA PRO A 50 5.14 -27.41 -1.31
C PRO A 50 3.74 -26.79 -1.37
N TRP A 51 3.35 -26.05 -0.34
CA TRP A 51 2.07 -25.36 -0.32
C TRP A 51 1.92 -24.34 -1.46
N LEU A 52 2.98 -23.58 -1.76
CA LEU A 52 2.95 -22.58 -2.82
C LEU A 52 2.85 -23.24 -4.19
N ARG A 53 3.63 -24.30 -4.40
CA ARG A 53 3.59 -25.10 -5.62
C ARG A 53 2.20 -25.70 -5.87
N ASP A 54 1.58 -26.23 -4.82
CA ASP A 54 0.36 -27.03 -4.95
C ASP A 54 -0.92 -26.17 -4.93
N HIS A 55 -0.86 -24.93 -4.44
CA HIS A 55 -2.04 -24.09 -4.23
C HIS A 55 -1.98 -22.68 -4.82
N LEU A 56 -0.80 -22.15 -5.17
CA LEU A 56 -0.68 -20.78 -5.69
C LEU A 56 -0.55 -20.77 -7.21
N ASP A 57 -1.47 -20.06 -7.87
CA ASP A 57 -1.33 -19.69 -9.28
C ASP A 57 -0.52 -18.38 -9.38
N PHE A 58 0.79 -18.52 -9.63
CA PHE A 58 1.71 -17.37 -9.77
C PHE A 58 1.39 -16.45 -10.95
N SER A 59 0.53 -16.87 -11.89
CA SER A 59 0.06 -16.01 -12.99
C SER A 59 -1.09 -15.08 -12.58
N LYS A 60 -1.62 -15.22 -11.36
CA LYS A 60 -2.79 -14.46 -10.85
C LYS A 60 -2.58 -13.95 -9.43
N CYS A 61 -1.50 -13.22 -9.20
CA CYS A 61 -1.19 -12.68 -7.88
C CYS A 61 -1.75 -11.27 -7.68
N PHE A 62 -2.09 -10.95 -6.42
CA PHE A 62 -2.53 -9.63 -6.00
C PHE A 62 -1.72 -9.22 -4.76
N LEU A 63 -1.38 -7.94 -4.66
CA LEU A 63 -0.82 -7.37 -3.44
C LEU A 63 -1.92 -6.68 -2.66
N ILE A 64 -2.01 -6.94 -1.36
CA ILE A 64 -3.06 -6.40 -0.50
C ILE A 64 -2.40 -5.80 0.73
N GLY A 65 -2.76 -4.56 1.06
CA GLY A 65 -2.23 -3.87 2.23
C GLY A 65 -3.25 -2.90 2.82
N SER A 66 -3.11 -2.62 4.12
CA SER A 66 -3.94 -1.63 4.82
C SER A 66 -3.06 -0.64 5.58
N SER A 67 -3.48 0.63 5.67
CA SER A 67 -2.69 1.70 6.29
C SER A 67 -1.27 1.73 5.67
N ALA A 68 -0.22 1.71 6.50
CA ALA A 68 1.17 1.64 6.04
C ALA A 68 1.42 0.47 5.07
N GLY A 69 0.74 -0.67 5.23
CA GLY A 69 0.84 -1.82 4.32
C GLY A 69 0.32 -1.52 2.91
N GLY A 70 -0.69 -0.65 2.77
CA GLY A 70 -1.18 -0.22 1.46
C GLY A 70 -0.15 0.65 0.73
N ASN A 71 0.49 1.55 1.47
CA ASN A 71 1.61 2.36 0.99
C ASN A 71 2.81 1.48 0.57
N ILE A 72 3.20 0.50 1.42
CA ILE A 72 4.25 -0.46 1.11
C ILE A 72 3.93 -1.28 -0.15
N ALA A 73 2.71 -1.79 -0.28
CA ALA A 73 2.28 -2.55 -1.45
C ALA A 73 2.40 -1.71 -2.73
N TYR A 74 1.99 -0.44 -2.68
CA TYR A 74 2.14 0.50 -3.79
C TYR A 74 3.60 0.68 -4.20
N PHE A 75 4.50 1.03 -3.28
CA PHE A 75 5.92 1.24 -3.61
C PHE A 75 6.65 -0.04 -4.01
N ALA A 76 6.26 -1.20 -3.47
CA ALA A 76 6.82 -2.49 -3.86
C ALA A 76 6.56 -2.78 -5.35
N VAL A 77 5.32 -2.61 -5.82
CA VAL A 77 5.00 -2.80 -7.24
C VAL A 77 5.67 -1.75 -8.10
N LEU A 78 5.64 -0.48 -7.69
CA LEU A 78 6.27 0.62 -8.43
C LEU A 78 7.76 0.37 -8.67
N ARG A 79 8.45 -0.23 -7.70
CA ARG A 79 9.85 -0.65 -7.82
C ARG A 79 10.01 -1.87 -8.72
N ALA A 80 9.13 -2.85 -8.56
CA ALA A 80 9.14 -4.06 -9.37
C ALA A 80 8.90 -3.80 -10.87
N LEU A 81 8.29 -2.68 -11.26
CA LEU A 81 8.14 -2.29 -12.67
C LEU A 81 9.47 -2.16 -13.45
N LYS A 82 10.61 -2.09 -12.76
CA LYS A 82 11.95 -2.09 -13.36
C LYS A 82 12.49 -3.50 -13.65
N HIS A 83 11.83 -4.54 -13.15
CA HIS A 83 12.25 -5.92 -13.23
C HIS A 83 11.23 -6.77 -13.98
N ASP A 84 11.67 -7.78 -14.73
CA ASP A 84 10.76 -8.81 -15.22
C ASP A 84 10.48 -9.80 -14.10
N LEU A 85 9.24 -9.79 -13.60
CA LEU A 85 8.78 -10.70 -12.56
C LEU A 85 8.37 -12.09 -13.10
N SER A 86 8.42 -12.34 -14.42
CA SER A 86 7.99 -13.63 -14.97
C SER A 86 8.69 -14.83 -14.31
N PRO A 87 7.94 -15.91 -13.99
CA PRO A 87 6.53 -16.13 -14.33
C PRO A 87 5.49 -15.54 -13.33
N LEU A 88 5.94 -14.85 -12.28
CA LEU A 88 5.05 -14.16 -11.33
C LEU A 88 4.38 -12.96 -12.01
N LYS A 89 3.04 -12.93 -12.01
CA LYS A 89 2.24 -11.81 -12.54
C LYS A 89 1.38 -11.20 -11.45
N ILE A 90 1.60 -9.91 -11.21
CA ILE A 90 0.78 -9.10 -10.32
C ILE A 90 -0.35 -8.49 -11.16
N LEU A 91 -1.57 -8.96 -10.95
CA LEU A 91 -2.75 -8.49 -11.68
C LEU A 91 -3.39 -7.25 -11.04
N GLY A 92 -3.11 -7.00 -9.76
CA GLY A 92 -3.58 -5.79 -9.11
C GLY A 92 -3.07 -5.57 -7.69
N ILE A 93 -3.40 -4.38 -7.18
CA ILE A 93 -3.08 -3.92 -5.83
C ILE A 93 -4.39 -3.54 -5.13
N VAL A 94 -4.58 -4.01 -3.90
CA VAL A 94 -5.73 -3.69 -3.05
C VAL A 94 -5.21 -2.90 -1.84
N MET A 95 -5.54 -1.62 -1.79
CA MET A 95 -5.11 -0.69 -0.74
C MET A 95 -6.31 -0.33 0.13
N ASN A 96 -6.36 -0.84 1.35
CA ASN A 96 -7.41 -0.52 2.32
C ASN A 96 -6.96 0.60 3.26
N ALA A 97 -7.46 1.81 3.01
CA ALA A 97 -7.06 3.04 3.67
C ALA A 97 -5.54 3.17 3.68
N PRO A 98 -4.90 3.41 2.51
CA PRO A 98 -3.44 3.47 2.46
C PRO A 98 -2.90 4.72 3.15
N TYR A 99 -1.84 4.54 3.93
CA TYR A 99 -1.26 5.60 4.75
C TYR A 99 -0.37 6.52 3.90
N PHE A 100 -0.93 7.67 3.57
CA PHE A 100 -0.25 8.78 2.93
C PHE A 100 -0.44 10.06 3.75
N SER A 101 0.42 11.05 3.54
CA SER A 101 0.41 12.32 4.28
C SER A 101 1.17 13.39 3.50
N GLY A 102 0.78 14.67 3.62
CA GLY A 102 1.48 15.79 2.97
C GLY A 102 1.56 17.00 3.89
N SER A 103 2.53 17.90 3.67
CA SER A 103 2.68 19.10 4.49
C SER A 103 1.48 20.04 4.34
N GLN A 104 0.94 20.16 3.10
CA GLN A 104 -0.30 20.85 2.83
C GLN A 104 -1.47 20.05 3.41
N ARG A 105 -2.27 20.73 4.22
CA ARG A 105 -3.46 20.14 4.82
C ARG A 105 -4.59 20.22 3.81
N SER A 106 -5.03 19.07 3.31
CA SER A 106 -6.30 18.96 2.63
C SER A 106 -7.46 19.10 3.61
N ASP A 107 -8.66 19.40 3.11
CA ASP A 107 -9.88 19.50 3.92
C ASP A 107 -10.15 18.19 4.70
N SER A 108 -9.77 17.04 4.14
CA SER A 108 -9.81 15.73 4.81
C SER A 108 -8.78 15.62 5.95
N GLY A 109 -7.58 16.18 5.77
CA GLY A 109 -6.54 16.29 6.82
C GLY A 109 -6.92 17.22 7.98
N LEU A 110 -7.79 18.22 7.77
CA LEU A 110 -8.33 19.06 8.84
C LEU A 110 -9.43 18.35 9.65
N ARG A 111 -10.15 17.41 9.04
CA ARG A 111 -11.12 16.55 9.76
C ARG A 111 -10.44 15.56 10.72
N LEU A 112 -9.15 15.31 10.52
CA LEU A 112 -8.31 14.47 11.39
C LEU A 112 -7.87 15.13 12.71
N VAL A 113 -8.08 16.45 12.89
CA VAL A 113 -7.66 17.18 14.10
C VAL A 113 -8.19 16.51 15.38
N ASN A 114 -9.40 15.94 15.31
CA ASN A 114 -10.06 15.25 16.43
C ASN A 114 -10.13 13.71 16.26
N ASN A 115 -9.30 13.13 15.38
CA ASN A 115 -9.23 11.67 15.23
C ASN A 115 -8.72 11.04 16.53
N ARG A 116 -9.50 10.10 17.09
CA ARG A 116 -9.18 9.42 18.36
C ARG A 116 -8.13 8.32 18.22
N THR A 117 -7.97 7.76 17.02
CA THR A 117 -7.05 6.65 16.75
C THR A 117 -5.68 7.14 16.31
N LEU A 118 -5.64 8.15 15.43
CA LEU A 118 -4.40 8.68 14.86
C LEU A 118 -4.45 10.21 14.84
N PRO A 119 -4.33 10.88 16.01
CA PRO A 119 -4.32 12.33 16.11
C PRO A 119 -3.20 12.95 15.27
N LEU A 120 -3.38 14.19 14.83
CA LEU A 120 -2.39 14.89 14.01
C LEU A 120 -0.97 14.93 14.60
N PRO A 121 -0.75 15.18 15.91
CA PRO A 121 0.60 15.14 16.47
C PRO A 121 1.24 13.75 16.39
N ALA A 122 0.45 12.69 16.60
CA ALA A 122 0.93 11.31 16.48
C ALA A 122 1.25 10.94 15.02
N ASN A 123 0.43 11.39 14.07
CA ASN A 123 0.68 11.25 12.63
C ASN A 123 2.01 11.92 12.24
N ASN A 124 2.21 13.17 12.67
CA ASN A 124 3.43 13.93 12.40
C ASN A 124 4.67 13.21 12.96
N LEU A 125 4.58 12.76 14.22
CA LEU A 125 5.66 12.02 14.87
C LEU A 125 5.97 10.73 14.10
N MET A 126 4.94 9.97 13.72
CA MET A 126 5.11 8.73 12.99
C MET A 126 5.83 8.94 11.65
N TRP A 127 5.45 9.93 10.85
CA TRP A 127 6.19 10.22 9.62
C TRP A 127 7.63 10.71 9.89
N SER A 128 7.86 11.49 10.95
CA SER A 128 9.21 11.93 11.31
C SER A 128 10.14 10.77 11.71
N LEU A 129 9.57 9.66 12.21
CA LEU A 129 10.31 8.45 12.56
C LEU A 129 10.48 7.51 11.35
N LEU A 130 9.52 7.50 10.42
CA LEU A 130 9.54 6.60 9.26
C LEU A 130 10.33 7.14 8.08
N LEU A 131 10.32 8.45 7.84
CA LEU A 131 10.98 9.04 6.68
C LEU A 131 12.51 9.00 6.81
N PRO A 132 13.27 9.12 5.70
CA PRO A 132 14.71 9.34 5.76
C PRO A 132 15.10 10.47 6.70
N GLU A 133 16.33 10.44 7.21
CA GLU A 133 16.87 11.56 7.97
C GLU A 133 16.82 12.85 7.12
N ASP A 134 16.44 13.96 7.73
CA ASP A 134 16.20 15.27 7.10
C ASP A 134 15.04 15.36 6.09
N ALA A 135 14.29 14.28 5.85
CA ALA A 135 13.11 14.33 4.99
C ALA A 135 11.89 14.92 5.70
N ASP A 136 11.17 15.79 5.00
CA ASP A 136 9.91 16.35 5.46
C ASP A 136 8.70 15.52 4.97
N ARG A 137 7.50 15.92 5.38
CA ARG A 137 6.26 15.22 5.02
C ARG A 137 5.87 15.32 3.54
N ASP A 138 6.55 16.16 2.75
CA ASP A 138 6.40 16.20 1.29
C ASP A 138 7.39 15.29 0.57
N HIS A 139 8.07 14.42 1.32
CA HIS A 139 8.84 13.36 0.70
C HIS A 139 7.95 12.45 -0.17
N VAL A 140 8.51 11.95 -1.27
CA VAL A 140 7.85 11.09 -2.27
C VAL A 140 7.18 9.84 -1.69
N TYR A 141 7.58 9.42 -0.50
CA TYR A 141 7.05 8.24 0.22
C TYR A 141 5.79 8.53 1.05
N SER A 142 5.64 9.78 1.46
CA SER A 142 4.53 10.26 2.28
C SER A 142 3.49 10.93 1.40
N ASN A 143 3.92 11.87 0.55
CA ASN A 143 3.00 12.73 -0.19
C ASN A 143 2.66 12.14 -1.57
N PRO A 144 1.37 11.87 -1.85
CA PRO A 144 0.93 11.29 -3.11
C PRO A 144 1.18 12.19 -4.33
N THR A 145 1.02 13.50 -4.20
CA THR A 145 1.27 14.48 -5.27
C THR A 145 2.75 14.48 -5.64
N MET A 146 3.63 14.34 -4.65
CA MET A 146 5.06 14.23 -4.88
C MET A 146 5.43 12.87 -5.46
N ALA A 147 4.78 11.79 -5.00
CA ALA A 147 4.89 10.46 -5.60
C ALA A 147 4.53 10.47 -7.09
N GLU A 148 3.47 11.17 -7.45
CA GLU A 148 3.01 11.37 -8.83
C GLU A 148 3.97 12.24 -9.64
N ALA A 149 4.44 13.36 -9.11
CA ALA A 149 5.41 14.22 -9.80
C ALA A 149 6.70 13.47 -10.16
N VAL A 150 7.17 12.57 -9.28
CA VAL A 150 8.41 11.81 -9.48
C VAL A 150 8.20 10.52 -10.28
N ASN A 151 7.04 9.88 -10.14
CA ASN A 151 6.79 8.54 -10.71
C ASN A 151 5.65 8.48 -11.72
N GLY A 152 5.12 9.62 -12.19
CA GLY A 152 3.97 9.71 -13.09
C GLY A 152 4.06 8.80 -14.31
N ASP A 153 5.24 8.74 -14.94
CA ASP A 153 5.49 7.86 -16.11
C ASP A 153 5.36 6.36 -15.80
N LYS A 154 5.53 5.99 -14.53
CA LYS A 154 5.42 4.59 -14.06
C LYS A 154 4.02 4.25 -13.57
N ILE A 155 3.24 5.24 -13.13
CA ILE A 155 1.88 5.04 -12.59
C ILE A 155 1.00 4.37 -13.65
N GLY A 156 1.04 4.84 -14.90
CA GLY A 156 0.29 4.23 -16.01
C GLY A 156 0.74 2.81 -16.40
N ARG A 157 1.82 2.29 -15.81
CA ARG A 157 2.29 0.90 -15.99
C ARG A 157 1.89 0.00 -14.81
N LEU A 158 1.27 0.54 -13.77
CA LEU A 158 0.82 -0.24 -12.63
C LEU A 158 -0.35 -1.15 -13.03
N PRO A 159 -0.45 -2.33 -12.40
CA PRO A 159 -1.60 -3.20 -12.57
C PRO A 159 -2.85 -2.58 -11.92
N ALA A 160 -4.01 -3.21 -12.10
CA ALA A 160 -5.28 -2.66 -11.61
C ALA A 160 -5.24 -2.35 -10.11
N CYS A 161 -5.60 -1.14 -9.71
CA CYS A 161 -5.55 -0.70 -8.32
C CYS A 161 -6.95 -0.49 -7.75
N PHE A 162 -7.23 -1.13 -6.62
CA PHE A 162 -8.42 -0.88 -5.81
C PHE A 162 -8.00 -0.12 -4.55
N ILE A 163 -8.62 1.02 -4.30
CA ILE A 163 -8.39 1.83 -3.10
C ILE A 163 -9.71 1.94 -2.35
N ASN A 164 -9.72 1.48 -1.10
CA ASN A 164 -10.84 1.70 -0.19
C ASN A 164 -10.47 2.84 0.77
N GLY A 165 -11.24 3.93 0.79
CA GLY A 165 -11.10 5.00 1.78
C GLY A 165 -12.24 4.93 2.80
N TYR A 166 -11.98 5.27 4.07
CA TYR A 166 -13.03 5.39 5.09
C TYR A 166 -13.53 6.83 5.17
N GLY A 167 -14.58 7.14 4.41
CA GLY A 167 -15.24 8.44 4.47
C GLY A 167 -16.25 8.50 5.62
N GLY A 168 -15.88 9.09 6.76
CA GLY A 168 -16.85 9.60 7.75
C GLY A 168 -16.78 9.09 9.19
N ASP A 169 -15.85 8.21 9.52
CA ASP A 169 -15.75 7.57 10.84
C ASP A 169 -14.38 7.75 11.48
N GLY A 170 -13.89 8.99 11.58
CA GLY A 170 -12.78 9.37 12.47
C GLY A 170 -11.50 8.54 12.34
N GLN A 171 -11.34 7.78 11.26
CA GLN A 171 -10.28 6.83 10.94
C GLN A 171 -9.79 7.06 9.50
N ALA A 172 -10.04 8.26 8.97
CA ALA A 172 -9.71 8.61 7.61
C ALA A 172 -8.34 9.26 7.58
N GLU A 173 -7.30 8.49 7.24
CA GLU A 173 -6.02 9.00 6.76
C GLU A 173 -6.29 9.89 5.52
N GLY A 174 -6.71 11.15 5.74
CA GLY A 174 -7.39 11.99 4.74
C GLY A 174 -6.65 12.20 3.42
N VAL A 175 -5.33 12.03 3.42
CA VAL A 175 -4.49 12.13 2.22
C VAL A 175 -4.57 10.89 1.32
N GLY A 176 -4.97 9.73 1.86
CA GLY A 176 -5.28 8.54 1.08
C GLY A 176 -6.54 8.70 0.22
N GLU A 177 -7.48 9.57 0.64
CA GLU A 177 -8.65 9.95 -0.17
C GLU A 177 -8.23 10.82 -1.35
N ASP A 178 -7.38 11.82 -1.11
CA ASP A 178 -6.86 12.72 -2.16
C ASP A 178 -6.05 11.94 -3.21
N PHE A 179 -5.28 10.93 -2.77
CA PHE A 179 -4.62 9.99 -3.68
C PHE A 179 -5.62 9.20 -4.53
N GLY A 180 -6.69 8.68 -3.92
CA GLY A 180 -7.77 8.02 -4.64
C GLY A 180 -8.44 8.92 -5.69
N TYR A 181 -8.66 10.20 -5.36
CA TYR A 181 -9.22 11.19 -6.28
C TYR A 181 -8.28 11.52 -7.45
N ALA A 182 -6.99 11.71 -7.20
CA ALA A 182 -5.99 11.95 -8.24
C ALA A 182 -5.94 10.79 -9.25
N TRP A 183 -6.07 9.55 -8.77
CA TRP A 183 -6.09 8.35 -9.61
C TRP A 183 -7.38 8.19 -10.40
N HIS A 184 -8.53 8.49 -9.79
CA HIS A 184 -9.82 8.51 -10.48
C HIS A 184 -9.84 9.52 -11.63
N ALA A 185 -9.26 10.72 -11.42
CA ALA A 185 -9.17 11.76 -12.44
C ALA A 185 -8.33 11.36 -13.67
N ARG A 186 -7.41 10.39 -13.54
CA ARG A 186 -6.58 9.87 -14.63
C ARG A 186 -7.25 8.78 -15.47
N GLY A 187 -8.47 8.34 -15.12
CA GLY A 187 -9.18 7.29 -15.85
C GLY A 187 -8.56 5.89 -15.67
N GLU A 188 -7.60 5.74 -14.77
CA GLU A 188 -7.03 4.45 -14.39
C GLU A 188 -8.04 3.72 -13.49
N MET A 189 -8.33 2.46 -13.83
CA MET A 189 -9.55 1.74 -13.41
C MET A 189 -9.75 1.68 -11.88
N PHE A 190 -10.46 2.67 -11.36
CA PHE A 190 -11.02 2.72 -10.02
C PHE A 190 -12.34 1.93 -9.98
N ARG A 191 -12.42 0.89 -9.14
CA ARG A 191 -13.69 0.24 -8.76
C ARG A 191 -13.82 0.15 -7.24
N GLY A 192 -13.73 1.29 -6.55
CA GLY A 192 -14.04 1.40 -5.11
C GLY A 192 -15.44 1.98 -4.90
N GLY A 193 -16.36 1.18 -4.36
CA GLY A 193 -17.69 1.62 -3.98
C GLY A 193 -17.67 2.30 -2.61
N TRP A 194 -18.37 3.44 -2.50
CA TRP A 194 -18.75 4.03 -1.23
C TRP A 194 -19.60 3.00 -0.47
N VAL A 195 -19.22 2.62 0.76
CA VAL A 195 -20.15 1.99 1.69
C VAL A 195 -20.83 3.13 2.44
N PRO A 196 -22.12 3.43 2.19
CA PRO A 196 -22.84 4.42 2.98
C PRO A 196 -22.92 3.94 4.42
N ARG A 197 -23.05 4.88 5.36
CA ARG A 197 -23.20 4.60 6.78
C ARG A 197 -24.31 3.57 7.02
N CYS A 198 -24.04 2.62 7.91
CA CYS A 198 -25.09 1.86 8.58
C CYS A 198 -25.86 2.86 9.46
N GLY A 199 -26.91 3.46 8.90
CA GLY A 199 -27.65 4.57 9.51
C GLY A 199 -28.43 5.42 8.49
N ASP A 200 -28.12 5.29 7.19
CA ASP A 200 -28.87 5.94 6.10
C ASP A 200 -29.74 4.92 5.31
N LEU A 201 -30.27 3.89 6.00
CA LEU A 201 -31.31 2.96 5.52
C LEU A 201 -32.54 3.00 6.45
#